data_AF-A0A432UI76-F1
#
_entry.id   AF-A0A432UI76-F1
#
_cell.length_a   1.000
_cell.length_b   1.000
_cell.length_c   1.000
_cell.angle_alpha   90.00
_cell.angle_beta   90.00
_cell.angle_gamma   90.00
#
_symmetry.space_group_name_H-M   'P 1'
#
loop_
_entity.id
_entity.type
_entity.pdbx_description
1 polymer ?
#
loop_
_entity_poly.entity_id
_entity_poly.type
_entity_poly.pdbx_seq_one_letter_code
_entity_poly.pdbx_strand_id
1 'polypeptide(L)'
;MEVLEQLKKLKNLLEEERNILLRFPLESVERFLEVQEEKRKLLLQISSRSEEELIPFKDEVLEIYELNAEVSSLISNHMAFFEEIEKELFGDSVTYGERERDNIFRGKA
;
A
#
# COMPACT_ATOMS: atom_id res chain seq x y z
N MET A 1 -20.77 15.79 3.62
CA MET A 1 -19.95 15.03 4.57
C MET A 1 -19.03 16.03 5.23
N GLU A 2 -19.14 16.17 6.54
CA GLU A 2 -18.31 17.09 7.32
C GLU A 2 -16.87 16.58 7.40
N VAL A 3 -15.90 17.48 7.59
CA VAL A 3 -14.46 17.13 7.63
C VAL A 3 -14.18 16.04 8.67
N LEU A 4 -14.75 16.14 9.86
CA LEU A 4 -14.61 15.13 10.91
C LEU A 4 -15.15 13.76 10.50
N GLU A 5 -16.28 13.70 9.79
CA GLU A 5 -16.82 12.43 9.28
C GLU A 5 -15.89 11.82 8.23
N GLN A 6 -15.28 12.66 7.38
CA GLN A 6 -14.31 12.22 6.39
C GLN A 6 -13.07 11.62 7.06
N LEU A 7 -12.53 12.28 8.10
CA LEU A 7 -11.38 11.80 8.86
C LEU A 7 -11.69 10.49 9.59
N LYS A 8 -12.83 10.40 10.28
CA LYS A 8 -13.25 9.16 10.95
C LYS A 8 -13.43 8.01 9.98
N LYS A 9 -14.03 8.27 8.80
CA LYS A 9 -14.16 7.24 7.77
C LYS A 9 -12.80 6.78 7.25
N LEU A 10 -11.84 7.70 7.07
CA LEU A 10 -10.49 7.35 6.63
C LEU A 10 -9.77 6.48 7.67
N LYS A 11 -9.88 6.85 8.95
CA LYS A 11 -9.34 6.06 10.06
C LYS A 11 -9.91 4.64 10.06
N ASN A 12 -11.23 4.48 9.97
CA ASN A 12 -11.87 3.16 9.94
C ASN A 12 -11.39 2.30 8.76
N LEU A 13 -11.21 2.90 7.58
CA LEU A 13 -10.70 2.20 6.40
C LEU A 13 -9.24 1.75 6.58
N LEU A 14 -8.41 2.56 7.23
CA LEU A 14 -7.04 2.18 7.59
C LEU A 14 -7.00 1.06 8.65
N GLU A 15 -7.92 1.07 9.61
CA GLU A 15 -8.03 -0.02 10.61
C GLU A 15 -8.45 -1.33 9.93
N GLU A 16 -9.40 -1.25 9.00
CA GLU A 16 -9.82 -2.40 8.20
C GLU A 16 -8.67 -2.95 7.35
N GLU A 17 -7.95 -2.07 6.64
CA GLU A 17 -6.77 -2.46 5.86
C GLU A 17 -5.70 -3.14 6.73
N ARG A 18 -5.39 -2.57 7.89
CA ARG A 18 -4.47 -3.16 8.86
C ARG A 18 -4.91 -4.57 9.27
N ASN A 19 -6.19 -4.76 9.55
CA ASN A 19 -6.73 -6.06 9.94
C ASN A 19 -6.65 -7.09 8.80
N ILE A 20 -6.92 -6.67 7.56
CA ILE A 20 -6.76 -7.52 6.36
C ILE A 20 -5.29 -7.94 6.22
N LEU A 21 -4.35 -6.99 6.32
CA LEU A 21 -2.92 -7.26 6.21
C LEU A 21 -2.43 -8.19 7.31
N LEU A 22 -2.87 -8.02 8.57
CA LEU A 22 -2.48 -8.93 9.67
C LEU A 22 -2.94 -10.39 9.46
N ARG A 23 -3.95 -10.61 8.63
CA ARG A 23 -4.50 -11.93 8.33
C ARG A 23 -4.08 -12.46 6.97
N PHE A 24 -3.26 -11.72 6.22
CA PHE A 24 -2.81 -12.11 4.90
C PHE A 24 -2.03 -13.44 4.97
N PRO A 25 -2.23 -14.39 4.03
CA PRO A 25 -3.04 -14.32 2.81
C PRO A 25 -4.48 -14.84 2.97
N LEU A 26 -4.97 -15.02 4.19
CA LEU A 26 -6.25 -15.73 4.46
C LEU A 26 -7.50 -14.88 4.16
N GLU A 27 -7.38 -13.56 4.05
CA GLU A 27 -8.50 -12.67 3.71
C GLU A 27 -8.60 -12.33 2.22
N SER A 28 -9.80 -11.91 1.79
CA SER A 28 -10.09 -11.62 0.39
C SER A 28 -9.28 -10.41 -0.12
N VAL A 29 -8.45 -10.65 -1.13
CA VAL A 29 -7.73 -9.62 -1.90
C VAL A 29 -8.70 -8.60 -2.50
N GLU A 30 -9.92 -9.02 -2.85
CA GLU A 30 -10.93 -8.13 -3.44
C GLU A 30 -11.33 -7.05 -2.44
N ARG A 31 -11.55 -7.41 -1.17
CA ARG A 31 -11.89 -6.43 -0.13
C ARG A 31 -10.75 -5.45 0.13
N PHE A 32 -9.51 -5.93 0.11
CA PHE A 32 -8.34 -5.05 0.20
C PHE A 32 -8.33 -3.99 -0.90
N LEU A 33 -8.59 -4.39 -2.16
CA LEU A 33 -8.64 -3.48 -3.30
C LEU A 33 -9.79 -2.47 -3.20
N GLU A 34 -10.96 -2.89 -2.74
CA GLU A 34 -12.09 -1.98 -2.47
C GLU A 34 -11.71 -0.92 -1.43
N VAL A 35 -11.09 -1.34 -0.31
CA VAL A 35 -10.62 -0.42 0.74
C VAL A 35 -9.61 0.58 0.18
N GLN A 36 -8.68 0.16 -0.68
CA GLN A 36 -7.75 1.09 -1.34
C GLN A 36 -8.47 2.16 -2.17
N GLU A 37 -9.47 1.76 -2.94
CA GLU A 37 -10.21 2.67 -3.82
C GLU A 37 -11.09 3.64 -3.00
N GLU A 38 -11.71 3.16 -1.93
CA GLU A 38 -12.46 4.01 -1.00
C GLU A 38 -11.56 5.05 -0.32
N LYS A 39 -10.37 4.65 0.16
CA LYS A 39 -9.39 5.58 0.75
C LYS A 39 -8.96 6.63 -0.27
N ARG A 40 -8.66 6.24 -1.52
CA ARG A 40 -8.23 7.16 -2.58
C ARG A 40 -9.30 8.23 -2.84
N LYS A 41 -10.56 7.83 -2.99
CA LYS A 41 -11.68 8.77 -3.17
C LYS A 41 -11.82 9.72 -1.99
N LEU A 42 -11.69 9.21 -0.78
CA LEU A 42 -11.84 10.00 0.44
C LEU A 42 -10.69 11.00 0.63
N LEU A 43 -9.45 10.60 0.35
CA LEU A 43 -8.28 11.47 0.37
C LEU A 43 -8.40 12.62 -0.63
N LEU A 44 -8.95 12.37 -1.83
CA LEU A 44 -9.21 13.44 -2.79
C LEU A 44 -10.18 14.49 -2.23
N GLN A 45 -11.24 14.05 -1.54
CA GLN A 45 -12.19 14.97 -0.91
C GLN A 45 -11.59 15.72 0.28
N ILE A 46 -10.70 15.09 1.05
CA ILE A 46 -10.01 15.75 2.18
C ILE A 46 -8.97 16.74 1.65
N SER A 47 -8.29 16.41 0.54
CA SER A 47 -7.27 17.28 -0.06
C SER A 47 -7.80 18.62 -0.58
N SER A 48 -9.12 18.71 -0.83
CA SER A 48 -9.77 19.97 -1.18
C SER A 48 -10.10 20.87 0.02
N ARG A 49 -9.86 20.41 1.25
CA ARG A 49 -10.06 21.19 2.48
C ARG A 49 -8.86 22.08 2.75
N SER A 50 -9.10 23.26 3.31
CA SER A 50 -8.01 24.12 3.75
C SER A 50 -7.37 23.60 5.04
N GLU A 51 -6.16 24.05 5.34
CA GLU A 51 -5.48 23.69 6.59
C GLU A 51 -6.28 24.18 7.80
N GLU A 52 -6.89 25.36 7.71
CA GLU A 52 -7.74 25.92 8.77
C GLU A 52 -8.97 25.06 9.08
N GLU A 53 -9.50 24.33 8.09
CA GLU A 53 -10.59 23.37 8.29
C GLU A 53 -10.12 22.09 9.00
N LEU A 54 -8.82 21.75 8.91
CA LEU A 54 -8.24 20.54 9.49
C LEU A 54 -7.61 20.76 10.86
N ILE A 55 -7.13 21.98 11.16
CA ILE A 55 -6.53 22.35 12.45
C ILE A 55 -7.38 21.93 13.67
N PRO A 56 -8.73 22.09 13.67
CA PRO A 56 -9.55 21.66 14.80
C PRO A 56 -9.52 20.15 15.07
N PHE A 57 -9.12 19.36 14.09
CA PHE A 57 -9.11 17.89 14.12
C PHE A 57 -7.68 17.32 14.05
N LYS A 58 -6.71 18.08 14.58
CA LYS A 58 -5.29 17.73 14.51
C LYS A 58 -5.00 16.38 15.16
N ASP A 59 -5.70 16.06 16.25
CA ASP A 59 -5.53 14.79 16.95
C ASP A 59 -5.99 13.62 16.08
N GLU A 60 -7.14 13.75 15.40
CA GLU A 60 -7.60 12.75 14.44
C GLU A 60 -6.64 12.58 13.26
N VAL A 61 -6.07 13.68 12.75
CA VAL A 61 -5.07 13.63 11.68
C VAL A 61 -3.79 12.91 12.14
N LEU A 62 -3.37 13.13 13.39
CA LEU A 62 -2.21 12.46 13.96
C LEU A 62 -2.45 10.95 14.11
N GLU A 63 -3.61 10.55 14.64
CA GLU A 63 -3.97 9.12 14.75
C GLU A 63 -4.01 8.44 13.37
N ILE A 64 -4.54 9.12 12.34
CA ILE A 64 -4.54 8.62 10.96
C ILE A 64 -3.10 8.43 10.46
N TYR A 65 -2.20 9.37 10.77
CA TYR A 65 -0.81 9.29 10.38
C TYR A 65 -0.09 8.08 11.03
N GLU A 66 -0.28 7.90 12.34
CA GLU A 66 0.28 6.77 13.09
C GLU A 66 -0.21 5.43 12.53
N LEU A 67 -1.52 5.30 12.33
CA LEU A 67 -2.13 4.10 11.78
C LEU A 67 -1.66 3.80 10.35
N ASN A 68 -1.49 4.83 9.53
CA ASN A 68 -0.95 4.68 8.18
C ASN A 68 0.53 4.23 8.20
N ALA A 69 1.31 4.65 9.20
CA ALA A 69 2.69 4.18 9.39
C ALA A 69 2.73 2.69 9.78
N GLU A 70 1.80 2.24 10.63
CA GLU A 70 1.63 0.81 10.94
C GLU A 70 1.30 -0.01 9.70
N VAL A 71 0.30 0.42 8.92
CA VAL A 71 -0.10 -0.22 7.65
C VAL A 71 1.09 -0.30 6.69
N SER A 72 1.83 0.80 6.53
CA SER A 72 3.01 0.84 5.65
C SER A 72 4.06 -0.18 6.09
N SER A 73 4.29 -0.31 7.39
CA SER A 73 5.24 -1.28 7.94
C SER A 73 4.81 -2.73 7.66
N LEU A 74 3.51 -3.04 7.75
CA LEU A 74 2.98 -4.36 7.39
C LEU A 74 3.17 -4.67 5.91
N ILE A 75 2.88 -3.70 5.03
CA ILE A 75 3.09 -3.86 3.59
C ILE A 75 4.57 -4.12 3.28
N SER A 76 5.48 -3.32 3.86
CA SER A 76 6.92 -3.52 3.69
C SER A 76 7.38 -4.90 4.17
N ASN A 77 6.82 -5.40 5.28
CA ASN A 77 7.12 -6.74 5.77
C ASN A 77 6.68 -7.82 4.77
N HIS A 78 5.46 -7.73 4.23
CA HIS A 78 4.99 -8.66 3.21
C HIS A 78 5.84 -8.61 1.93
N MET A 79 6.22 -7.42 1.48
CA MET A 79 7.08 -7.26 0.30
C MET A 79 8.45 -7.91 0.53
N ALA A 80 9.06 -7.70 1.69
CA ALA A 80 10.33 -8.35 2.03
C ALA A 80 10.19 -9.89 2.03
N PHE A 81 9.09 -10.43 2.57
CA PHE A 81 8.84 -11.87 2.51
C PHE A 81 8.66 -12.39 1.07
N PHE A 82 8.01 -11.63 0.19
CA PHE A 82 7.93 -12.00 -1.23
C PHE A 82 9.30 -11.99 -1.91
N GLU A 83 10.14 -10.99 -1.64
CA GLU A 83 11.52 -10.92 -2.13
C GLU A 83 12.36 -12.11 -1.64
N GLU A 84 12.18 -12.52 -0.38
CA GLU A 84 12.81 -13.73 0.18
C GLU A 84 12.35 -14.99 -0.55
N ILE A 85 11.04 -15.15 -0.81
CA ILE A 85 10.52 -16.27 -1.61
C ILE A 85 11.16 -16.30 -3.00
N GLU A 86 11.21 -15.15 -3.70
CA GLU A 86 11.81 -15.08 -5.03
C GLU A 86 13.29 -15.46 -5.00
N LYS A 87 14.04 -14.95 -4.02
CA LYS A 87 15.46 -15.26 -3.84
C LYS A 87 15.70 -16.74 -3.54
N GLU A 88 14.90 -17.35 -2.68
CA GLU A 88 15.05 -18.78 -2.33
C GLU A 88 14.67 -19.70 -3.50
N LEU A 89 13.67 -19.31 -4.31
CA LEU A 89 13.23 -20.12 -5.46
C LEU A 89 14.10 -19.95 -6.70
N PHE A 90 14.63 -18.75 -6.95
CA PHE A 90 15.30 -18.40 -8.21
C PHE A 90 16.76 -17.93 -8.05
N GLY A 91 17.27 -17.79 -6.84
CA GLY A 91 18.61 -17.26 -6.53
C GLY A 91 18.71 -15.73 -6.69
N ASP A 92 19.91 -15.18 -6.48
CA ASP A 92 20.21 -13.72 -6.55
C ASP A 92 20.20 -13.14 -8.00
N SER A 93 19.29 -13.58 -8.87
CA SER A 93 19.30 -13.15 -10.28
C SER A 93 17.94 -12.71 -10.80
N VAL A 94 17.61 -11.43 -10.60
CA VAL A 94 16.93 -10.64 -11.64
C VAL A 94 17.46 -9.20 -11.67
N THR A 95 18.67 -9.00 -12.21
CA THR A 95 18.94 -7.75 -12.93
C THR A 95 18.08 -7.78 -14.21
N TYR A 96 16.90 -7.17 -14.15
CA TYR A 96 16.12 -6.80 -15.34
C TYR A 96 16.96 -5.81 -16.17
N GLY A 97 17.89 -6.30 -16.99
CA GLY A 97 18.76 -5.41 -17.75
C GLY A 97 19.72 -6.03 -18.77
N GLU A 98 20.24 -7.25 -18.58
CA GLU A 98 21.44 -7.65 -19.36
C GLU A 98 21.43 -9.03 -20.04
N ARG A 99 20.31 -9.78 -20.07
CA ARG A 99 20.33 -11.15 -20.65
C ARG A 99 19.71 -11.36 -22.03
N GLU A 100 19.29 -10.33 -22.76
CA GLU A 100 18.76 -10.54 -24.14
C GLU A 100 19.30 -9.58 -25.20
N ARG A 101 20.62 -9.37 -25.26
CA ARG A 101 21.27 -8.85 -26.48
C ARG A 101 22.31 -9.76 -27.14
N ASP A 102 22.77 -10.82 -26.49
CA ASP A 102 23.95 -11.55 -26.99
C ASP A 102 23.69 -12.86 -27.74
N ASN A 103 22.44 -13.30 -27.92
CA ASN A 103 22.16 -14.60 -28.56
C ASN A 103 21.38 -14.57 -29.89
N ILE A 104 21.19 -13.40 -30.52
CA ILE A 104 20.45 -13.32 -31.81
C ILE A 104 21.37 -13.45 -33.04
N PHE A 105 22.70 -13.28 -32.91
CA PHE A 105 23.63 -13.27 -34.07
C PHE A 105 24.71 -14.36 -34.08
N ARG A 106 24.40 -15.57 -33.59
CA ARG A 106 25.24 -16.75 -33.85
C ARG A 106 24.45 -17.92 -34.43
N GLY A 107 23.81 -17.64 -35.57
CA GLY A 107 23.47 -18.65 -36.58
C GLY A 107 24.71 -18.95 -37.44
N LYS A 108 24.96 -20.23 -37.64
CA LYS A 108 26.18 -20.86 -38.17
C LYS A 108 26.49 -20.53 -39.65
N ALA A 109 27.76 -20.81 -39.99
CA ALA A 109 28.34 -20.95 -41.32
C ALA A 109 27.51 -21.78 -42.30
#